data_AF-A0A9P0F8B6-F1
#
_entry.id   AF-A0A9P0F8B6-F1
#
_cell.length_a   1.000
_cell.length_b   1.000
_cell.length_c   1.000
_cell.angle_alpha   90.00
_cell.angle_beta   90.00
_cell.angle_gamma   90.00
#
_symmetry.space_group_name_H-M   'P 1'
#
loop_
_entity.id
_entity.type
_entity.pdbx_description
1 polymer ?
#
loop_
_entity_poly.entity_id
_entity_poly.type
_entity_poly.pdbx_seq_one_letter_code
_entity_poly.pdbx_strand_id
1 'polypeptide(L)'
;MYQDIIQEDFIDSYNNLTIKSIMMLRWFTKNCERTSYLLKTDDDIFLDFRVLNQSLRRPFPKWIAPDNFLGGTLIRGASPNKDNNDKWFMPNYLYAGSKYPNYLSGTAYLMSRQVAEKLFTASFGVNMIHMEDIYITGLCARKAGVRPFSLFGFTLSKVKRMGCKSRHIMSHRVTPADMYRIWNTRAACSEFYVTSIFQDRQFGLWEKVANKLHGGR
;
A
#
# COMPACT_ATOMS: atom_id res chain seq x y z
N MET A 1 -14.80 -14.06 14.43
CA MET A 1 -13.71 -13.10 14.22
C MET A 1 -12.69 -13.74 13.29
N TYR A 2 -12.16 -13.03 12.29
CA TYR A 2 -11.44 -13.59 11.13
C TYR A 2 -9.92 -13.76 11.31
N GLN A 3 -9.38 -13.52 12.52
CA GLN A 3 -7.94 -13.65 12.85
C GLN A 3 -7.00 -12.78 11.99
N ASP A 4 -7.50 -11.64 11.54
CA ASP A 4 -6.86 -10.72 10.60
C ASP A 4 -6.74 -9.29 11.15
N ILE A 5 -6.99 -9.10 12.44
CA ILE A 5 -6.94 -7.80 13.12
C ILE A 5 -5.65 -7.71 13.93
N ILE A 6 -4.89 -6.63 13.69
CA ILE A 6 -3.81 -6.19 14.55
C ILE A 6 -4.29 -4.93 15.25
N GLN A 7 -4.22 -4.92 16.58
CA GLN A 7 -4.63 -3.80 17.41
C GLN A 7 -3.47 -3.38 18.30
N GLU A 8 -3.24 -2.07 18.36
CA GLU A 8 -2.18 -1.43 19.16
C GLU A 8 -2.81 -0.34 20.02
N ASP A 9 -2.11 0.08 21.08
CA ASP A 9 -2.64 1.01 22.08
C ASP A 9 -2.36 2.47 21.70
N PHE A 10 -3.20 3.03 20.83
CA PHE A 10 -3.22 4.46 20.48
C PHE A 10 -4.60 4.91 19.99
N ILE A 11 -4.86 6.21 20.01
CA ILE A 11 -6.11 6.78 19.48
C ILE A 11 -6.07 6.73 17.95
N ASP A 12 -6.89 5.89 17.34
CA ASP A 12 -7.04 5.82 15.89
C ASP A 12 -7.77 7.08 15.37
N SER A 13 -7.00 7.98 14.77
CA SER A 13 -7.48 9.23 14.19
C SER A 13 -6.62 9.61 12.99
N TYR A 14 -7.13 10.49 12.13
CA TYR A 14 -6.39 10.94 10.94
C TYR A 14 -5.01 11.52 11.30
N ASN A 15 -4.93 12.30 12.39
CA ASN A 15 -3.67 12.91 12.83
C ASN A 15 -2.67 11.89 13.39
N ASN A 16 -3.13 10.71 13.79
CA ASN A 16 -2.31 9.63 14.32
C ASN A 16 -2.01 8.53 13.30
N LEU A 17 -2.35 8.72 12.02
CA LEU A 17 -2.01 7.76 10.95
C LEU A 17 -0.50 7.49 10.89
N THR A 18 0.34 8.49 11.18
CA THR A 18 1.78 8.30 11.26
C THR A 18 2.18 7.26 12.30
N ILE A 19 1.57 7.31 13.49
CA ILE A 19 1.79 6.32 14.55
C ILE A 19 1.32 4.93 14.07
N LYS A 20 0.12 4.86 13.47
CA LYS A 20 -0.44 3.64 12.90
C LYS A 20 0.50 2.98 11.88
N SER A 21 1.09 3.77 10.98
CA SER A 21 2.05 3.25 9.99
C SER A 21 3.39 2.85 10.60
N ILE A 22 3.90 3.56 11.60
CA ILE A 22 5.10 3.11 12.33
C ILE A 22 4.83 1.76 13.01
N MET A 23 3.66 1.58 13.62
CA MET A 23 3.28 0.31 14.23
C MET A 23 3.09 -0.81 13.21
N MET A 24 2.52 -0.51 12.04
CA MET A 24 2.46 -1.44 10.90
C MET A 24 3.87 -1.90 10.50
N LEU A 25 4.83 -0.99 10.37
CA LEU A 25 6.22 -1.34 10.06
C LEU A 25 6.85 -2.18 11.19
N ARG A 26 6.65 -1.81 12.45
CA ARG A 26 7.13 -2.57 13.62
C ARG A 26 6.61 -4.00 13.60
N TRP A 27 5.31 -4.16 13.44
CA TRP A 27 4.65 -5.46 13.44
C TRP A 27 5.13 -6.32 12.27
N PHE A 28 5.15 -5.77 11.05
CA PHE A 28 5.60 -6.49 9.87
C PHE A 28 7.06 -6.97 9.98
N THR A 29 7.95 -6.08 10.44
CA THR A 29 9.37 -6.41 10.57
C THR A 29 9.62 -7.48 11.64
N LYS A 30 8.84 -7.48 12.72
CA LYS A 30 8.93 -8.45 13.83
C LYS A 30 8.23 -9.78 13.54
N ASN A 31 7.11 -9.79 12.83
CA ASN A 31 6.22 -10.95 12.74
C ASN A 31 6.19 -11.64 11.36
N CYS A 32 6.75 -11.02 10.31
CA CYS A 32 6.65 -11.53 8.93
C CYS A 32 8.00 -11.85 8.28
N GLU A 33 8.83 -12.69 8.92
CA GLU A 33 10.20 -13.00 8.48
C GLU A 33 10.33 -13.47 7.01
N ARG A 34 9.37 -14.26 6.53
CA ARG A 34 9.40 -14.87 5.18
C ARG A 34 8.67 -14.05 4.11
N THR A 35 8.15 -12.87 4.46
CA THR A 35 7.37 -12.05 3.53
C THR A 35 8.28 -11.04 2.83
N SER A 36 8.31 -11.08 1.49
CA SER A 36 9.22 -10.24 0.69
C SER A 36 8.75 -8.79 0.52
N TYR A 37 7.44 -8.56 0.54
CA TYR A 37 6.84 -7.26 0.27
C TYR A 37 5.74 -6.92 1.27
N LEU A 38 5.64 -5.64 1.62
CA LEU A 38 4.55 -5.05 2.39
C LEU A 38 3.78 -4.07 1.50
N LEU A 39 2.48 -4.29 1.35
CA LEU A 39 1.57 -3.36 0.69
C LEU A 39 0.72 -2.67 1.75
N LYS A 40 0.81 -1.34 1.83
CA LYS A 40 -0.13 -0.49 2.57
C LYS A 40 -1.19 0.01 1.61
N THR A 41 -2.45 -0.01 2.02
CA THR A 41 -3.55 0.62 1.29
C THR A 41 -4.66 1.07 2.25
N ASP A 42 -5.53 1.96 1.79
CA ASP A 42 -6.74 2.38 2.52
C ASP A 42 -7.91 1.41 2.25
N ASP A 43 -8.94 1.44 3.09
CA ASP A 43 -10.10 0.55 3.03
C ASP A 43 -11.09 0.89 1.90
N ASP A 44 -10.90 2.03 1.23
CA ASP A 44 -11.67 2.49 0.07
C ASP A 44 -10.94 2.25 -1.26
N ILE A 45 -9.93 1.39 -1.25
CA ILE A 45 -9.13 1.02 -2.42
C ILE A 45 -9.49 -0.38 -2.91
N PHE A 46 -9.89 -0.49 -4.17
CA PHE A 46 -9.87 -1.78 -4.86
C PHE A 46 -8.45 -2.10 -5.33
N LEU A 47 -7.95 -3.30 -5.03
CA LEU A 47 -6.67 -3.81 -5.51
C LEU A 47 -6.85 -5.06 -6.36
N ASP A 48 -6.28 -5.06 -7.57
CA ASP A 48 -6.16 -6.25 -8.40
C ASP A 48 -4.82 -6.95 -8.15
N PHE A 49 -4.82 -7.85 -7.15
CA PHE A 49 -3.65 -8.63 -6.78
C PHE A 49 -3.07 -9.47 -7.93
N ARG A 50 -3.87 -9.83 -8.94
CA ARG A 50 -3.38 -10.59 -10.11
C ARG A 50 -2.48 -9.74 -10.98
N VAL A 51 -2.93 -8.52 -11.29
CA VAL A 51 -2.15 -7.56 -12.07
C VAL A 51 -0.93 -7.12 -11.28
N LEU A 52 -1.06 -6.90 -9.97
CA LEU A 52 0.06 -6.58 -9.09
C LEU A 52 1.13 -7.69 -9.13
N ASN A 53 0.74 -8.94 -8.91
CA ASN A 53 1.67 -10.08 -8.93
C ASN A 53 2.34 -10.26 -10.30
N GLN A 54 1.60 -10.09 -11.41
CA GLN A 54 2.17 -10.10 -12.75
C GLN A 54 3.19 -8.97 -12.95
N SER A 55 2.89 -7.76 -12.47
CA SER A 55 3.82 -6.63 -12.52
C SER A 55 5.10 -6.88 -11.72
N LEU A 56 5.01 -7.52 -10.55
CA LEU A 56 6.17 -7.83 -9.71
C LEU A 56 7.07 -8.93 -10.28
N ARG A 57 6.54 -9.80 -11.14
CA ARG A 57 7.33 -10.84 -11.85
C ARG A 57 8.09 -10.30 -13.05
N ARG A 58 7.76 -9.08 -13.52
CA ARG A 58 8.47 -8.47 -14.64
C ARG A 58 9.79 -7.87 -14.16
N PRO A 59 10.84 -7.90 -14.99
CA PRO A 59 12.09 -7.23 -14.66
C PRO A 59 11.84 -5.72 -14.51
N PHE A 60 12.25 -5.18 -13.37
CA PHE A 60 12.29 -3.74 -13.16
C PHE A 60 13.53 -3.13 -13.83
N PRO A 61 13.51 -1.82 -14.13
CA PRO A 61 14.71 -1.09 -14.53
C PRO A 61 15.89 -1.37 -13.58
N LYS A 62 17.13 -1.46 -14.11
CA LYS A 62 18.33 -1.82 -13.32
C LYS A 62 18.58 -0.97 -12.08
N TRP A 63 18.05 0.26 -12.04
CA TRP A 63 18.18 1.17 -10.89
C TRP A 63 17.19 0.88 -9.75
N ILE A 64 16.22 -0.02 -9.95
CA ILE A 64 15.30 -0.52 -8.93
C ILE A 64 15.77 -1.91 -8.53
N ALA A 65 16.39 -2.02 -7.35
CA ALA A 65 16.75 -3.29 -6.77
C ALA A 65 15.53 -3.90 -6.05
N PRO A 66 15.30 -5.23 -6.13
CA PRO A 66 14.18 -5.89 -5.44
C PRO A 66 14.17 -5.69 -3.92
N ASP A 67 15.34 -5.59 -3.31
CA ASP A 67 15.53 -5.33 -1.88
C ASP A 67 15.49 -3.83 -1.53
N ASN A 68 15.48 -2.93 -2.52
CA ASN A 68 15.37 -1.48 -2.33
C ASN A 68 14.13 -0.91 -3.02
N PHE A 69 13.00 -1.61 -2.89
CA PHE A 69 11.76 -1.30 -3.60
C PHE A 69 10.85 -0.42 -2.74
N LEU A 70 10.46 0.75 -3.26
CA LEU A 70 9.43 1.63 -2.68
C LEU A 70 8.62 2.28 -3.82
N GLY A 71 7.50 1.66 -4.16
CA GLY A 71 6.72 1.99 -5.36
C GLY A 71 5.26 2.34 -5.07
N GLY A 72 4.73 3.33 -5.77
CA GLY A 72 3.32 3.75 -5.65
C GLY A 72 3.02 4.90 -6.61
N THR A 73 2.00 5.72 -6.31
CA THR A 73 1.80 6.97 -7.06
C THR A 73 2.71 8.07 -6.51
N LEU A 74 3.74 8.42 -7.28
CA LEU A 74 4.77 9.37 -6.87
C LEU A 74 4.29 10.83 -6.99
N ILE A 75 4.38 11.56 -5.89
CA ILE A 75 4.10 13.00 -5.80
C ILE A 75 5.43 13.75 -5.73
N ARG A 76 5.55 14.81 -6.52
CA ARG A 76 6.77 15.62 -6.64
C ARG A 76 6.46 17.09 -6.43
N GLY A 77 7.37 17.79 -5.74
CA GLY A 77 7.32 19.25 -5.63
C GLY A 77 6.13 19.82 -4.85
N ALA A 78 5.43 18.99 -4.07
CA ALA A 78 4.35 19.44 -3.20
C ALA A 78 4.88 20.34 -2.08
N SER A 79 4.09 21.35 -1.71
CA SER A 79 4.38 22.27 -0.63
C SER A 79 3.42 22.06 0.54
N PRO A 80 3.84 22.40 1.77
CA PRO A 80 2.97 22.28 2.93
C PRO A 80 1.75 23.21 2.82
N ASN A 81 0.55 22.68 3.05
CA ASN A 81 -0.66 23.48 3.08
C ASN A 81 -0.63 24.42 4.31
N LYS A 82 -1.02 25.68 4.10
CA LYS A 82 -1.03 26.73 5.13
C LYS A 82 -2.44 27.12 5.59
N ASP A 83 -3.48 26.59 4.95
CA ASP A 83 -4.86 26.75 5.39
C ASP A 83 -5.12 25.85 6.60
N ASN A 84 -5.43 26.44 7.75
CA ASN A 84 -5.69 25.72 9.01
C ASN A 84 -7.06 25.04 9.07
N ASN A 85 -7.94 25.29 8.10
CA ASN A 85 -9.24 24.62 7.97
C ASN A 85 -9.17 23.38 7.07
N ASP A 86 -8.07 23.20 6.35
CA ASP A 86 -7.86 22.02 5.53
C ASP A 86 -7.32 20.87 6.39
N LYS A 87 -7.84 19.67 6.18
CA LYS A 87 -7.32 18.45 6.81
C LYS A 87 -5.85 18.18 6.48
N TRP A 88 -5.31 18.84 5.45
CA TRP A 88 -3.93 18.76 5.03
C TRP A 88 -3.03 19.89 5.57
N PHE A 89 -3.53 20.71 6.50
CA PHE A 89 -2.77 21.79 7.12
C PHE A 89 -1.44 21.30 7.71
N MET A 90 -0.34 22.00 7.41
CA MET A 90 0.97 21.70 7.97
C MET A 90 1.55 22.94 8.68
N PRO A 91 1.52 22.96 10.02
CA PRO A 91 2.10 24.05 10.79
C PRO A 91 3.61 24.21 10.54
N ASN A 92 4.08 25.46 10.48
CA ASN A 92 5.50 25.77 10.28
C ASN A 92 6.42 25.18 11.36
N TYR A 93 5.95 25.13 12.62
CA TYR A 93 6.73 24.55 13.71
C TYR A 93 6.89 23.04 13.59
N LEU A 94 5.96 22.37 12.89
CA LEU A 94 6.00 20.93 12.66
C LEU A 94 6.84 20.60 11.42
N TYR A 95 6.76 21.44 10.37
CA TYR A 95 7.59 21.34 9.18
C TYR A 95 7.94 22.72 8.61
N ALA A 96 9.21 23.10 8.78
CA ALA A 96 9.72 24.41 8.33
C ALA A 96 10.12 24.45 6.84
N GLY A 97 10.17 23.29 6.16
CA GLY A 97 10.57 23.22 4.75
C GLY A 97 9.53 23.84 3.82
N SER A 98 9.98 24.49 2.74
CA SER A 98 9.10 25.07 1.72
C SER A 98 8.50 24.02 0.75
N LYS A 99 9.14 22.86 0.64
CA LYS A 99 8.71 21.73 -0.20
C LYS A 99 8.99 20.41 0.49
N TYR A 100 8.06 19.47 0.33
CA TYR A 100 8.27 18.10 0.78
C TYR A 100 9.31 17.37 -0.09
N PRO A 101 9.99 16.34 0.44
CA PRO A 101 10.62 15.32 -0.41
C PRO A 101 9.62 14.74 -1.40
N ASN A 102 10.11 14.13 -2.49
CA ASN A 102 9.27 13.24 -3.26
C ASN A 102 8.76 12.12 -2.34
N TYR A 103 7.48 11.82 -2.41
CA TYR A 103 6.81 10.83 -1.57
C TYR A 103 5.76 10.10 -2.40
N LEU A 104 5.25 8.99 -1.89
CA LEU A 104 4.16 8.24 -2.51
C LEU A 104 2.85 8.64 -1.85
N SER A 105 1.76 8.69 -2.62
CA SER A 105 0.42 8.90 -2.08
C SER A 105 0.06 7.87 -1.02
N GLY A 106 -0.56 8.33 0.07
CA GLY A 106 -1.08 7.49 1.14
C GLY A 106 -2.10 6.44 0.70
N THR A 107 -2.77 6.62 -0.45
CA THR A 107 -3.79 5.67 -0.96
C THR A 107 -3.27 4.24 -1.09
N ALA A 108 -2.06 4.07 -1.62
CA ALA A 108 -1.36 2.78 -1.62
C ALA A 108 0.11 2.94 -1.97
N TYR A 109 0.95 2.17 -1.28
CA TYR A 109 2.37 2.01 -1.63
C TYR A 109 2.86 0.61 -1.26
N LEU A 110 3.78 0.11 -2.07
CA LEU A 110 4.42 -1.19 -1.92
C LEU A 110 5.89 -1.01 -1.58
N MET A 111 6.38 -1.76 -0.60
CA MET A 111 7.78 -1.76 -0.23
C MET A 111 8.35 -3.17 -0.08
N SER A 112 9.65 -3.32 -0.34
CA SER A 112 10.37 -4.55 0.02
C SER A 112 10.53 -4.65 1.54
N ARG A 113 10.78 -5.85 2.05
CA ARG A 113 11.04 -6.07 3.47
C ARG A 113 12.18 -5.21 4.00
N GLN A 114 13.31 -5.16 3.28
CA GLN A 114 14.48 -4.39 3.71
C GLN A 114 14.20 -2.88 3.71
N VAL A 115 13.33 -2.39 2.81
CA VAL A 115 12.85 -1.00 2.88
C VAL A 115 11.98 -0.79 4.11
N ALA A 116 11.06 -1.71 4.42
CA ALA A 116 10.24 -1.59 5.64
C ALA A 116 11.10 -1.50 6.91
N GLU A 117 12.15 -2.31 7.03
CA GLU A 117 13.13 -2.28 8.13
C GLU A 117 13.90 -0.95 8.20
N LYS A 118 14.37 -0.46 7.05
CA LYS A 118 15.05 0.84 6.95
C LYS A 118 14.13 2.00 7.34
N LEU A 119 12.87 1.99 6.88
CA LEU A 119 11.89 3.04 7.19
C LEU A 119 11.51 3.03 8.67
N PHE A 120 11.30 1.85 9.26
CA PHE A 120 11.05 1.71 10.69
C PHE A 120 12.21 2.29 11.50
N THR A 121 13.45 1.92 11.16
CA THR A 121 14.65 2.43 11.85
C THR A 121 14.81 3.94 11.68
N ALA A 122 14.57 4.46 10.47
CA ALA A 122 14.66 5.90 10.18
C ALA A 122 13.62 6.73 10.93
N SER A 123 12.46 6.15 11.26
CA SER A 123 11.38 6.87 11.96
C SER A 123 11.82 7.45 13.31
N PHE A 124 12.69 6.75 14.04
CA PHE A 124 13.21 7.22 15.32
C PHE A 124 14.14 8.44 15.21
N GLY A 125 14.66 8.74 14.03
CA GLY A 125 15.60 9.84 13.77
C GLY A 125 15.00 11.00 12.96
N VAL A 126 13.69 11.00 12.73
CA VAL A 126 12.97 12.01 11.95
C VAL A 126 11.85 12.61 12.78
N ASN A 127 11.79 13.93 12.86
CA ASN A 127 10.70 14.63 13.55
C ASN A 127 9.35 14.20 12.97
N MET A 128 8.49 13.66 13.83
CA MET A 128 7.19 13.14 13.44
C MET A 128 6.27 14.26 12.96
N ILE A 129 5.61 14.04 11.83
CA ILE A 129 4.53 14.89 11.32
C ILE A 129 3.26 14.04 11.18
N HIS A 130 2.09 14.65 11.20
CA HIS A 130 0.82 13.93 11.12
C HIS A 130 0.45 13.44 9.71
N MET A 131 1.16 13.92 8.67
CA MET A 131 1.03 13.41 7.30
C MET A 131 1.85 12.13 7.13
N GLU A 132 1.17 11.01 7.33
CA GLU A 132 1.76 9.66 7.30
C GLU A 132 2.57 9.37 6.04
N ASP A 133 2.01 9.66 4.87
CA ASP A 133 2.60 9.32 3.58
C ASP A 133 3.87 10.14 3.30
N ILE A 134 3.84 11.44 3.60
CA ILE A 134 5.00 12.34 3.56
C ILE A 134 6.06 11.90 4.59
N TYR A 135 5.63 11.53 5.80
CA TYR A 135 6.55 11.11 6.87
C TYR A 135 7.28 9.81 6.51
N ILE A 136 6.54 8.74 6.17
CA ILE A 136 7.08 7.41 5.91
C ILE A 136 7.81 7.37 4.57
N THR A 137 7.13 7.73 3.48
CA THR A 137 7.66 7.50 2.12
C THR A 137 8.47 8.68 1.59
N GLY A 138 8.48 9.81 2.30
CA GLY A 138 9.26 11.00 1.97
C GLY A 138 10.41 11.24 2.94
N LEU A 139 10.12 11.60 4.18
CA LEU A 139 11.14 12.01 5.16
C LEU A 139 11.98 10.83 5.66
N CYS A 140 11.34 9.75 6.10
CA CYS A 140 12.03 8.52 6.52
C CYS A 140 12.76 7.86 5.35
N ALA A 141 12.14 7.82 4.17
CA ALA A 141 12.79 7.33 2.95
C ALA A 141 14.05 8.12 2.61
N ARG A 142 14.00 9.45 2.64
CA ARG A 142 15.18 10.31 2.44
C ARG A 142 16.26 10.03 3.49
N LYS A 143 15.90 9.93 4.77
CA LYS A 143 16.84 9.63 5.86
C LYS A 143 17.52 8.27 5.68
N ALA A 144 16.78 7.28 5.17
CA ALA A 144 17.25 5.93 4.91
C ALA A 144 17.99 5.75 3.56
N GLY A 145 18.12 6.80 2.74
CA GLY A 145 18.68 6.69 1.40
C GLY A 145 17.82 5.88 0.42
N VAL A 146 16.52 5.74 0.68
CA VAL A 146 15.55 5.06 -0.18
C VAL A 146 14.86 6.07 -1.08
N ARG A 147 14.81 5.78 -2.38
CA ARG A 147 14.17 6.65 -3.37
C ARG A 147 12.81 6.08 -3.78
N PRO A 148 11.68 6.74 -3.43
CA PRO A 148 10.37 6.32 -3.93
C PRO A 148 10.27 6.51 -5.44
N PHE A 149 9.52 5.63 -6.12
CA PHE A 149 9.30 5.72 -7.55
C PHE A 149 7.85 5.44 -7.97
N SER A 150 7.52 5.88 -9.19
CA SER A 150 6.20 5.67 -9.78
C SER A 150 6.03 4.22 -10.20
N LEU A 151 5.07 3.52 -9.60
CA LEU A 151 4.72 2.15 -9.97
C LEU A 151 3.53 2.17 -10.94
N PHE A 152 3.73 1.63 -12.14
CA PHE A 152 2.68 1.63 -13.17
C PHE A 152 1.44 0.87 -12.70
N GLY A 153 0.25 1.45 -12.92
CA GLY A 153 -1.03 0.87 -12.49
C GLY A 153 -1.53 1.39 -11.14
N PHE A 154 -0.70 2.10 -10.36
CA PHE A 154 -1.13 2.83 -9.17
C PHE A 154 -1.70 4.19 -9.59
N THR A 155 -2.93 4.51 -9.17
CA THR A 155 -3.68 5.71 -9.57
C THR A 155 -4.41 6.33 -8.38
N LEU A 156 -4.50 7.67 -8.37
CA LEU A 156 -5.23 8.44 -7.35
C LEU A 156 -6.74 8.55 -7.64
N SER A 157 -7.15 8.18 -8.84
CA SER A 157 -8.50 8.39 -9.34
C SER A 157 -9.33 7.12 -9.27
N LYS A 158 -10.65 7.29 -9.11
CA LYS A 158 -11.62 6.22 -9.32
C LYS A 158 -11.59 5.78 -10.78
N VAL A 159 -11.33 4.51 -11.03
CA VAL A 159 -11.35 3.94 -12.37
C VAL A 159 -12.79 3.58 -12.71
N LYS A 160 -13.37 4.26 -13.71
CA LYS A 160 -14.78 4.09 -14.07
C LYS A 160 -15.13 2.65 -14.47
N ARG A 161 -14.23 1.95 -15.18
CA ARG A 161 -14.41 0.56 -15.62
C ARG A 161 -13.09 -0.20 -15.57
N MET A 162 -12.97 -1.12 -14.62
CA MET A 162 -11.89 -2.12 -14.58
C MET A 162 -12.36 -3.42 -15.26
N GLY A 163 -12.38 -3.41 -16.60
CA GLY A 163 -12.69 -4.61 -17.41
C GLY A 163 -11.46 -5.51 -17.62
N CYS A 164 -11.58 -6.57 -18.44
CA CYS A 164 -10.52 -7.57 -18.64
C CYS A 164 -9.17 -7.00 -19.13
N LYS A 165 -9.20 -5.97 -19.99
CA LYS A 165 -7.98 -5.33 -20.52
C LYS A 165 -7.39 -4.25 -19.60
N SER A 166 -7.98 -4.02 -18.43
CA SER A 166 -7.48 -3.02 -17.48
C SER A 166 -6.09 -3.39 -16.99
N ARG A 167 -5.16 -2.44 -17.08
CA ARG A 167 -3.82 -2.53 -16.49
C ARG A 167 -3.70 -1.76 -15.18
N HIS A 168 -4.80 -1.19 -14.69
CA HIS A 168 -4.85 -0.57 -13.37
C HIS A 168 -4.69 -1.65 -12.31
N ILE A 169 -3.77 -1.43 -11.39
CA ILE A 169 -3.57 -2.26 -10.19
C ILE A 169 -4.56 -1.83 -9.12
N MET A 170 -4.85 -0.53 -9.03
CA MET A 170 -5.74 0.00 -8.01
C MET A 170 -6.83 0.92 -8.59
N SER A 171 -7.89 1.13 -7.81
CA SER A 171 -8.86 2.20 -7.99
C SER A 171 -9.23 2.77 -6.62
N HIS A 172 -9.28 4.08 -6.50
CA HIS A 172 -9.58 4.79 -5.25
C HIS A 172 -11.06 5.16 -5.13
N ARG A 173 -11.55 5.38 -3.89
CA ARG A 173 -12.94 5.70 -3.55
C ARG A 173 -13.93 4.67 -4.08
N VAL A 174 -13.62 3.41 -3.81
CA VAL A 174 -14.40 2.25 -4.21
C VAL A 174 -15.17 1.74 -2.99
N THR A 175 -16.50 1.66 -3.09
CA THR A 175 -17.33 1.11 -2.01
C THR A 175 -17.18 -0.41 -1.94
N PRO A 176 -17.50 -1.07 -0.81
CA PRO A 176 -17.45 -2.53 -0.73
C PRO A 176 -18.26 -3.24 -1.82
N ALA A 177 -19.44 -2.71 -2.17
CA ALA A 177 -20.26 -3.24 -3.26
C ALA A 177 -19.58 -3.09 -4.63
N ASP A 178 -18.95 -1.94 -4.90
CA ASP A 178 -18.16 -1.74 -6.11
C ASP A 178 -16.95 -2.67 -6.15
N MET A 179 -16.25 -2.88 -5.02
CA MET A 179 -15.11 -3.80 -4.92
C MET A 179 -15.51 -5.22 -5.32
N TYR A 180 -16.62 -5.72 -4.77
CA TYR A 180 -17.16 -7.04 -5.10
C TYR A 180 -17.53 -7.16 -6.59
N ARG A 181 -18.19 -6.14 -7.13
CA ARG A 181 -18.57 -6.09 -8.56
C ARG A 181 -17.35 -6.08 -9.47
N ILE A 182 -16.34 -5.27 -9.15
CA ILE A 182 -15.10 -5.23 -9.93
C ILE A 182 -14.39 -6.58 -9.83
N TRP A 183 -14.29 -7.16 -8.63
CA TRP A 183 -13.66 -8.47 -8.43
C TRP A 183 -14.26 -9.55 -9.32
N ASN A 184 -15.59 -9.69 -9.31
CA ASN A 184 -16.31 -10.68 -10.12
C ASN A 184 -16.15 -10.43 -11.62
N THR A 185 -16.26 -9.17 -12.04
CA THR A 185 -16.05 -8.79 -13.45
C THR A 185 -14.65 -9.18 -13.93
N ARG A 186 -13.63 -8.97 -13.08
CA ARG A 186 -12.24 -9.31 -13.39
C ARG A 186 -11.98 -10.81 -13.30
N ALA A 187 -12.64 -11.53 -12.39
CA ALA A 187 -12.55 -12.99 -12.24
C ALA A 187 -13.11 -13.74 -13.45
N ALA A 188 -14.15 -13.20 -14.09
CA ALA A 188 -14.75 -13.79 -15.29
C ALA A 188 -13.87 -13.67 -16.57
N CYS A 189 -12.70 -13.02 -16.51
CA CYS A 189 -11.84 -12.80 -17.67
C CYS A 189 -10.98 -14.03 -17.99
N SER A 190 -11.01 -14.49 -19.24
CA SER A 190 -10.30 -15.70 -19.73
C SER A 190 -8.78 -15.67 -19.59
N GLU A 191 -8.15 -14.48 -19.69
CA GLU A 191 -6.69 -14.31 -19.51
C GLU A 191 -6.17 -14.76 -18.13
N PHE A 192 -7.05 -14.86 -17.13
CA PHE A 192 -6.68 -15.24 -15.77
C PHE A 192 -6.97 -16.71 -15.41
N TYR A 193 -7.88 -17.39 -16.14
CA TYR A 193 -8.14 -18.82 -15.95
C TYR A 193 -6.95 -19.69 -16.40
N VAL A 194 -6.18 -19.25 -17.40
CA VAL A 194 -5.01 -20.01 -17.88
C VAL A 194 -3.82 -19.92 -16.91
N THR A 195 -3.71 -18.83 -16.16
CA THR A 195 -2.65 -18.66 -15.14
C THR A 195 -3.01 -19.26 -13.78
N SER A 196 -4.30 -19.39 -13.44
CA SER A 196 -4.74 -20.05 -12.20
C SER A 196 -4.50 -21.56 -12.21
N ILE A 197 -4.63 -22.24 -13.35
CA ILE A 197 -4.36 -23.69 -13.47
C ILE A 197 -2.92 -24.05 -13.07
N PHE A 198 -1.96 -23.13 -13.24
CA PHE A 198 -0.57 -23.32 -12.78
C PHE A 198 -0.32 -22.85 -11.32
N GLN A 199 -1.25 -22.12 -10.69
CA GLN A 199 -1.16 -21.65 -9.30
C GLN A 199 -2.06 -22.43 -8.31
N ASP A 200 -2.91 -23.33 -8.80
CA ASP A 200 -3.89 -24.08 -7.99
C ASP A 200 -3.30 -24.95 -6.88
N ARG A 201 -1.99 -25.24 -6.89
CA ARG A 201 -1.35 -25.95 -5.77
C ARG A 201 -1.28 -25.15 -4.47
N GLN A 202 -1.39 -23.82 -4.50
CA GLN A 202 -1.42 -23.00 -3.27
C GLN A 202 -2.79 -22.41 -2.92
N PHE A 203 -3.68 -22.22 -3.90
CA PHE A 203 -5.03 -21.69 -3.65
C PHE A 203 -6.03 -22.74 -3.16
N GLY A 204 -5.82 -24.03 -3.43
CA GLY A 204 -6.67 -25.12 -2.94
C GLY A 204 -6.73 -25.29 -1.41
N LEU A 205 -5.91 -24.54 -0.66
CA LEU A 205 -5.98 -24.45 0.80
C LEU A 205 -7.03 -23.44 1.30
N TRP A 206 -7.34 -22.40 0.53
CA TRP A 206 -8.31 -21.36 0.94
C TRP A 206 -9.76 -21.76 0.67
N GLU A 207 -10.06 -22.42 -0.46
CA GLU A 207 -11.40 -22.97 -0.74
C GLU A 207 -11.80 -24.07 0.26
N LYS A 208 -10.84 -24.87 0.74
CA LYS A 208 -11.10 -25.88 1.77
C LYS A 208 -11.42 -25.27 3.13
N VAL A 209 -10.93 -24.06 3.42
CA VAL A 209 -11.27 -23.33 4.65
C VAL A 209 -12.65 -22.66 4.52
N ALA A 210 -12.97 -22.10 3.36
CA ALA A 210 -14.27 -21.48 3.10
C ALA A 210 -15.43 -22.50 3.10
N ASN A 211 -15.25 -23.67 2.51
CA ASN A 211 -16.28 -24.71 2.48
C ASN A 211 -16.48 -25.41 3.83
N LYS A 212 -15.51 -25.34 4.76
CA LYS A 212 -15.65 -25.89 6.11
C LYS A 212 -16.47 -25.00 7.06
N LEU A 213 -16.76 -23.74 6.66
CA LEU A 213 -17.55 -22.78 7.44
C LEU A 213 -19.03 -22.69 7.01
N HIS A 214 -19.44 -23.38 5.94
CA HIS A 214 -20.82 -23.40 5.46
C HIS A 214 -21.48 -24.78 5.42
N GLY A 215 -20.81 -25.82 5.95
CA GLY A 215 -21.30 -27.21 5.96
C GLY A 215 -21.48 -27.80 7.35
N GLY A 216 -22.12 -27.07 8.27
CA GLY A 216 -22.42 -27.55 9.63
C GLY A 216 -23.80 -27.12 10.12
N ARG A 217 -24.83 -27.84 9.68
CA ARG A 217 -26.02 -28.15 10.48
C ARG A 217 -26.09 -29.65 10.62
#